data_AF-A0A1J3GC04-F1
#
_entry.id   AF-A0A1J3GC04-F1
#
_cell.length_a   1.000
_cell.length_b   1.000
_cell.length_c   1.000
_cell.angle_alpha   90.00
_cell.angle_beta   90.00
_cell.angle_gamma   90.00
#
_symmetry.space_group_name_H-M   'P 1'
#
loop_
_entity.id
_entity.type
_entity.pdbx_description
1 polymer ?
#
loop_
_entity_poly.entity_id
_entity_poly.type
_entity_poly.pdbx_seq_one_letter_code
_entity_poly.pdbx_strand_id
1 'polypeptide(L)'
;EVDITEGLQKSIQIFYCPECGCYLQPPKTWIKAQWESKELLTFCIKRLKNLNKVKLKNAEFVWTEPHSKRIKVKITVQAEVLNGAVLEQSYPVEYTVRDNLCESCSRFQANPDQ
;
A
#
# COMPACT_ATOMS: atom_id res chain seq x y z
N GLU A 1 12.67 -15.27 -20.94
CA GLU A 1 13.03 -14.76 -19.60
C GLU A 1 11.87 -15.05 -18.66
N VAL A 2 12.11 -15.52 -17.44
CA VAL A 2 11.03 -15.85 -16.49
C VAL A 2 10.75 -14.61 -15.64
N ASP A 3 9.55 -14.05 -15.75
CA ASP A 3 9.07 -12.93 -14.91
C ASP A 3 8.19 -13.47 -13.78
N ILE A 4 8.66 -13.37 -12.54
CA ILE A 4 7.94 -13.84 -11.36
C ILE A 4 6.98 -12.77 -10.81
N THR A 5 7.01 -11.56 -11.39
CA THR A 5 6.12 -10.44 -11.05
C THR A 5 4.89 -10.37 -11.96
N GLU A 6 4.77 -11.27 -12.93
CA GLU A 6 3.63 -11.35 -13.84
C GLU A 6 2.32 -11.56 -13.06
N GLY A 7 1.33 -10.69 -13.31
CA GLY A 7 0.04 -10.73 -12.63
C GLY A 7 0.02 -10.10 -11.22
N LEU A 8 1.13 -9.56 -10.73
CA LEU A 8 1.16 -8.74 -9.52
C LEU A 8 0.68 -7.31 -9.81
N GLN A 9 0.01 -6.70 -8.83
CA GLN A 9 -0.51 -5.34 -8.97
C GLN A 9 0.63 -4.31 -8.90
N LYS A 10 0.68 -3.41 -9.88
CA LYS A 10 1.66 -2.32 -9.95
C LYS A 10 1.10 -0.96 -9.51
N SER A 11 -0.23 -0.82 -9.48
CA SER A 11 -0.92 0.41 -9.10
C SER A 11 -2.13 0.12 -8.21
N ILE A 12 -2.27 0.83 -7.09
CA ILE A 12 -3.37 0.68 -6.13
C ILE A 12 -3.89 2.05 -5.72
N GLN A 13 -5.21 2.20 -5.57
CA GLN A 13 -5.81 3.37 -4.95
C GLN A 13 -6.04 3.14 -3.46
N ILE A 14 -5.61 4.08 -2.63
CA ILE A 14 -5.84 4.08 -1.18
C ILE A 14 -6.55 5.37 -0.78
N PHE A 15 -7.31 5.30 0.32
CA PHE A 15 -8.05 6.45 0.84
C PHE A 15 -7.44 6.91 2.15
N TYR A 16 -7.36 8.22 2.33
CA TYR A 16 -6.75 8.89 3.48
C TYR A 16 -7.70 9.94 4.03
N CYS A 17 -7.89 9.97 5.34
CA CYS A 17 -8.70 10.98 6.01
C CYS A 17 -7.80 12.14 6.43
N PRO A 18 -7.94 13.33 5.84
CA PRO A 18 -7.10 14.48 6.15
C PRO A 18 -7.29 14.99 7.59
N GLU A 19 -8.46 14.77 8.20
CA GLU A 19 -8.78 15.29 9.53
C GLU A 19 -8.10 14.51 10.66
N CYS A 20 -7.98 13.18 10.54
CA CYS A 20 -7.45 12.33 11.61
C CYS A 20 -6.16 11.59 11.24
N GLY A 21 -5.71 11.72 9.98
CA GLY A 21 -4.48 11.11 9.49
C GLY A 21 -4.56 9.58 9.35
N CYS A 22 -5.75 9.04 9.13
CA CYS A 22 -5.98 7.61 9.01
C CYS A 22 -6.15 7.15 7.57
N TYR A 23 -5.68 5.96 7.24
CA TYR A 23 -5.89 5.28 5.96
C TYR A 23 -7.03 4.26 6.05
N LEU A 24 -7.85 4.20 5.01
CA LEU A 24 -8.90 3.20 4.90
C LEU A 24 -8.29 1.84 4.55
N GLN A 25 -8.50 0.87 5.44
CA GLN A 25 -8.38 -0.55 5.22
C GLN A 25 -9.79 -1.13 4.99
N PRO A 26 -10.17 -1.43 3.73
CA PRO A 26 -11.48 -1.98 3.40
C PRO A 26 -11.77 -3.27 4.17
N PRO A 27 -13.04 -3.51 4.52
CA PRO A 27 -14.22 -2.79 4.05
C PRO A 27 -14.53 -1.47 4.78
N LYS A 28 -14.20 -1.32 6.06
CA LYS A 28 -14.61 -0.13 6.87
C LYS A 28 -13.60 0.33 7.93
N THR A 29 -12.46 -0.36 8.06
CA THR A 29 -11.50 -0.08 9.14
C THR A 29 -10.59 1.07 8.75
N TRP A 30 -10.35 2.01 9.67
CA TRP A 30 -9.40 3.11 9.47
C TRP A 30 -8.21 2.91 10.40
N ILE A 31 -7.00 3.01 9.85
CA ILE A 31 -5.77 2.82 10.61
C ILE A 31 -4.93 4.09 10.57
N LYS A 32 -4.37 4.49 11.71
CA LYS A 32 -3.43 5.61 11.76
C LYS A 32 -2.06 5.14 11.30
N ALA A 33 -1.46 5.84 10.34
CA ALA A 33 -0.10 5.55 9.88
C ALA A 33 0.58 6.86 9.49
N GLN A 34 1.84 7.00 9.88
CA GLN A 34 2.64 8.18 9.52
C GLN A 34 3.31 7.95 8.16
N TRP A 35 3.71 9.05 7.52
CA TRP A 35 4.52 8.99 6.31
C TRP A 35 5.84 8.26 6.60
N GLU A 36 6.28 7.42 5.66
CA GLU A 36 7.50 6.61 5.79
C GLU A 36 7.58 5.71 7.04
N SER A 37 6.45 5.39 7.65
CA SER A 37 6.40 4.54 8.83
C SER A 37 6.30 3.04 8.51
N LYS A 38 6.69 2.20 9.46
CA LYS A 38 6.57 0.73 9.34
C LYS A 38 5.11 0.28 9.24
N GLU A 39 4.20 0.98 9.91
CA GLU A 39 2.75 0.74 9.84
C GLU A 39 2.23 1.01 8.43
N LEU A 40 2.65 2.11 7.80
CA LEU A 40 2.26 2.46 6.43
C LEU A 40 2.79 1.42 5.43
N LEU A 41 4.03 0.98 5.60
CA LEU A 41 4.62 -0.06 4.74
C LEU A 41 3.85 -1.38 4.85
N THR A 42 3.51 -1.78 6.08
CA THR A 42 2.72 -2.98 6.36
C THR A 42 1.32 -2.88 5.75
N PHE A 43 0.70 -1.69 5.83
CA PHE A 43 -0.58 -1.42 5.19
C PHE A 43 -0.49 -1.57 3.67
N CYS A 44 0.50 -0.94 3.04
CA CYS A 44 0.73 -1.04 1.60
C CYS A 44 0.87 -2.51 1.16
N ILE A 45 1.72 -3.29 1.83
CA ILE A 45 1.91 -4.72 1.53
C ILE A 45 0.60 -5.49 1.65
N LYS A 46 -0.18 -5.27 2.72
CA LYS A 46 -1.48 -5.95 2.91
C LYS A 46 -2.53 -5.57 1.86
N ARG A 47 -2.38 -4.44 1.17
CA ARG A 47 -3.29 -4.03 0.09
C ARG A 47 -3.02 -4.73 -1.24
N LEU A 48 -1.83 -5.32 -1.41
CA LEU A 48 -1.50 -6.08 -2.61
C LEU A 48 -2.30 -7.39 -2.64
N LYS A 49 -2.98 -7.65 -3.76
CA LYS A 49 -3.57 -8.96 -4.04
C LYS A 49 -2.53 -9.88 -4.67
N ASN A 50 -2.80 -11.18 -4.63
CA ASN A 50 -2.01 -12.21 -5.31
C ASN A 50 -0.57 -12.39 -4.82
N LEU A 51 -0.19 -11.83 -3.66
CA LEU A 51 1.10 -12.09 -3.04
C LEU A 51 1.29 -13.55 -2.60
N ASN A 52 0.23 -14.35 -2.46
CA ASN A 52 0.32 -15.74 -1.99
C ASN A 52 1.15 -16.66 -2.91
N LYS A 53 1.39 -16.27 -4.16
CA LYS A 53 2.17 -17.04 -5.14
C LYS A 53 3.69 -16.85 -4.99
N VAL A 54 4.11 -15.81 -4.28
CA VAL A 54 5.51 -15.40 -4.17
C VAL A 54 5.85 -15.10 -2.71
N LYS A 55 7.10 -15.28 -2.31
CA LYS A 55 7.55 -14.93 -0.96
C LYS A 55 8.01 -13.48 -0.95
N LEU A 56 7.43 -12.65 -0.08
CA LEU A 56 7.93 -11.29 0.14
C LEU A 56 9.28 -11.37 0.88
N LYS A 57 10.32 -10.76 0.30
CA LYS A 57 11.65 -10.69 0.91
C LYS A 57 11.93 -9.33 1.53
N ASN A 58 11.63 -8.25 0.80
CA ASN A 58 11.86 -6.89 1.26
C ASN A 58 10.79 -5.93 0.73
N ALA A 59 10.59 -4.81 1.43
CA ALA A 59 9.78 -3.70 0.99
C ALA A 59 10.42 -2.39 1.49
N GLU A 60 10.54 -1.40 0.62
CA GLU A 60 11.14 -0.11 0.94
C GLU A 60 10.40 1.03 0.25
N PHE A 61 10.30 2.18 0.92
CA PHE A 61 9.75 3.38 0.29
C PHE A 61 10.72 3.91 -0.77
N VAL A 62 10.16 4.34 -1.89
CA VAL A 62 10.89 5.06 -2.92
C VAL A 62 10.43 6.50 -2.86
N TRP A 63 11.39 7.43 -2.81
CA TRP A 63 11.09 8.85 -2.80
C TRP A 63 10.16 9.20 -3.98
N THR A 64 9.17 10.03 -3.67
CA THR A 64 8.23 10.58 -4.64
C THR A 64 8.19 12.08 -4.45
N GLU A 65 7.91 12.81 -5.52
CA GLU A 65 7.81 14.26 -5.49
C GLU A 65 6.81 14.70 -4.40
N PRO A 66 7.16 15.71 -3.57
CA PRO A 66 6.22 16.36 -2.66
C PRO A 66 4.95 16.75 -3.41
N HIS A 67 3.78 16.61 -2.77
CA HIS A 67 2.45 16.92 -3.34
C HIS A 67 1.93 15.98 -4.43
N SER A 68 2.68 14.98 -4.88
CA SER A 68 2.21 14.02 -5.90
C SER A 68 0.98 13.20 -5.47
N LYS A 69 0.62 13.22 -4.17
CA LYS A 69 -0.37 12.34 -3.53
C LYS A 69 -0.17 10.88 -3.94
N ARG A 70 1.09 10.48 -4.08
CA ARG A 70 1.51 9.13 -4.43
C ARG A 70 2.50 8.63 -3.41
N ILE A 71 2.41 7.35 -3.10
CA ILE A 71 3.40 6.63 -2.31
C ILE A 71 3.94 5.55 -3.25
N LYS A 72 5.26 5.49 -3.42
CA LYS A 72 5.89 4.43 -4.20
C LYS A 72 6.63 3.50 -3.24
N VAL A 73 6.38 2.20 -3.37
CA VAL A 73 7.05 1.17 -2.56
C VAL A 73 7.72 0.20 -3.52
N LYS A 74 9.02 -0.01 -3.38
CA LYS A 74 9.73 -1.07 -4.08
C LYS A 74 9.57 -2.37 -3.30
N ILE A 75 8.97 -3.36 -3.93
CA ILE A 75 8.69 -4.67 -3.36
C ILE A 75 9.65 -5.67 -3.98
N THR A 76 10.39 -6.39 -3.14
CA THR A 76 11.25 -7.49 -3.56
C THR A 76 10.60 -8.81 -3.19
N VAL A 77 10.35 -9.64 -4.20
CA VAL A 77 9.73 -10.95 -4.08
C VAL A 77 10.68 -12.05 -4.55
N GLN A 78 10.45 -13.24 -4.03
CA GLN A 78 11.22 -14.43 -4.31
C GLN A 78 10.27 -15.57 -4.70
N ALA A 79 10.59 -16.30 -5.76
CA ALA A 79 9.83 -17.46 -6.19
C ALA A 79 10.77 -18.56 -6.69
N GLU A 80 10.33 -19.81 -6.54
CA GLU A 80 11.02 -20.97 -7.10
C GLU A 80 10.64 -21.11 -8.57
N VAL A 81 11.64 -21.20 -9.44
CA VAL A 81 11.48 -21.39 -10.88
C VAL A 81 11.92 -22.80 -11.27
N LEU A 82 11.90 -23.10 -12.57
CA LEU A 82 12.23 -24.43 -13.10
C LEU A 82 13.55 -24.97 -12.53
N ASN A 83 13.56 -26.26 -12.19
CA ASN A 83 14.71 -26.99 -11.64
C ASN A 83 15.16 -26.57 -10.23
N GLY A 84 14.25 -25.99 -9.42
CA GLY A 84 14.54 -25.64 -8.02
C GLY A 84 15.42 -24.40 -7.85
N ALA A 85 15.73 -23.70 -8.94
CA ALA A 85 16.42 -22.42 -8.86
C ALA A 85 15.48 -21.38 -8.24
N VAL A 86 16.03 -20.51 -7.39
CA VAL A 86 15.25 -19.47 -6.73
C VAL A 86 15.56 -18.13 -7.35
N LEU A 87 14.53 -17.48 -7.89
CA LEU A 87 14.65 -16.17 -8.53
C LEU A 87 14.13 -15.08 -7.58
N GLU A 88 14.82 -13.95 -7.60
CA GLU A 88 14.46 -12.74 -6.85
C GLU A 88 14.27 -11.59 -7.82
N GLN A 89 13.15 -10.89 -7.69
CA GLN A 89 12.83 -9.73 -8.53
C GLN A 89 12.24 -8.62 -7.68
N SER A 90 12.66 -7.39 -7.98
CA SER A 90 12.12 -6.18 -7.38
C SER A 90 11.23 -5.45 -8.38
N TYR A 91 10.07 -4.99 -7.93
CA TYR A 91 9.19 -4.16 -8.74
C TYR A 91 8.60 -3.01 -7.92
N PRO A 92 8.43 -1.81 -8.53
CA PRO A 92 7.77 -0.70 -7.87
C PRO A 92 6.25 -0.87 -7.89
N VAL A 93 5.61 -0.58 -6.77
CA VAL A 93 4.16 -0.45 -6.64
C VAL A 93 3.84 1.01 -6.33
N GLU A 94 2.93 1.59 -7.11
CA GLU A 94 2.44 2.94 -6.91
C GLU A 94 1.08 2.93 -6.19
N TYR A 95 0.98 3.65 -5.09
CA TYR A 95 -0.25 3.87 -4.35
C TYR A 95 -0.72 5.30 -4.57
N THR A 96 -1.83 5.48 -5.27
CA THR A 96 -2.48 6.79 -5.42
C THR A 96 -3.33 7.07 -4.18
N VAL A 97 -3.01 8.16 -3.47
CA VAL A 97 -3.71 8.60 -2.28
C VAL A 97 -4.89 9.48 -2.67
N ARG A 98 -6.08 9.14 -2.17
CA ARG A 98 -7.31 9.92 -2.35
C ARG A 98 -7.85 10.36 -1.00
N ASP A 99 -8.14 11.64 -0.89
CA ASP A 99 -8.71 12.17 0.34
C ASP A 99 -10.17 11.74 0.45
N ASN A 100 -10.52 11.15 1.59
CA ASN A 100 -11.87 10.74 1.93
C ASN A 100 -12.03 10.77 3.44
N LEU A 101 -13.05 11.48 3.93
CA LEU A 101 -13.34 11.53 5.35
C LEU A 101 -13.76 10.16 5.87
N CYS A 102 -13.26 9.77 7.05
CA CYS A 102 -13.80 8.60 7.73
C CYS A 102 -15.20 8.88 8.28
N GLU A 103 -15.96 7.83 8.56
CA GLU A 103 -17.34 7.97 9.06
C GLU A 103 -17.40 8.83 10.34
N SER A 104 -16.42 8.71 11.23
CA SER A 104 -16.33 9.50 12.46
C SER A 104 -16.13 11.01 12.17
N CYS A 105 -15.15 11.36 11.31
CA CYS A 105 -14.88 12.76 10.97
C CYS A 105 -16.01 13.38 10.14
N SER A 106 -16.63 12.60 9.25
CA SER A 106 -17.78 13.06 8.47
C SER A 106 -18.98 13.39 9.37
N ARG A 107 -19.24 12.59 10.41
CA ARG A 107 -20.31 12.89 11.39
C ARG A 107 -20.00 14.14 12.21
N PHE A 108 -18.75 14.30 12.64
CA PHE A 108 -18.33 15.48 13.40
C PHE A 108 -18.51 16.78 12.60
N GLN A 109 -18.16 16.79 11.30
CA GLN A 109 -18.39 17.97 10.46
C GLN A 109 -19.87 18.27 10.21
N ALA A 110 -20.72 17.24 10.14
CA ALA A 110 -22.15 17.42 9.94
C ALA A 110 -22.84 18.00 11.20
N ASN A 111 -22.40 17.59 12.40
CA ASN A 111 -22.95 18.01 13.69
C ASN A 111 -21.82 18.34 14.68
N PRO A 112 -21.23 19.56 14.63
CA PRO A 112 -20.13 19.95 15.51
C PRO A 112 -20.56 20.22 16.97
N ASP A 113 -21.87 20.39 17.24
CA ASP A 113 -22.43 20.76 18.55
C ASP A 113 -22.91 19.57 19.41
N GLN A 114 -22.54 18.33 19.07
CA GLN A 114 -22.86 17.12 19.85
C GLN A 114 -21.66 16.55 20.62
#